data_AF-A0AAN8END2-F1
#
_entry.id   AF-A0AAN8END2-F1
#
_cell.length_a   1.000
_cell.length_b   1.000
_cell.length_c   1.000
_cell.angle_alpha   90.00
_cell.angle_beta   90.00
_cell.angle_gamma   90.00
#
_symmetry.space_group_name_H-M   'P 1'
#
loop_
_entity.id
_entity.type
_entity.pdbx_description
1 polymer ?
#
loop_
_entity_poly.entity_id
_entity_poly.type
_entity_poly.pdbx_seq_one_letter_code
_entity_poly.pdbx_strand_id
1 'polypeptide(L)'
;MKKPSDLETLPAEIYTPSEPPACGLLIDTGKEYLLAGKIHNGTLLTVLCGQVLVDNPAEELYENVLEWKKVPKQLQEKLETFKC
;
A
#
# COMPACT_ATOMS: atom_id res chain seq x y z
N MET A 1 -14.97 6.75 -2.65
CA MET A 1 -13.55 6.36 -2.86
C MET A 1 -13.00 7.15 -4.02
N LYS A 2 -11.82 7.77 -3.86
CA LYS A 2 -11.10 8.39 -4.97
C LYS A 2 -10.40 7.27 -5.76
N LYS A 3 -10.45 7.33 -7.08
CA LYS A 3 -9.77 6.39 -7.99
C LYS A 3 -8.93 7.21 -8.99
N PRO A 4 -7.77 6.69 -9.45
CA PRO A 4 -7.07 7.25 -10.60
C PRO A 4 -8.02 7.42 -11.78
N SER A 5 -7.88 8.52 -12.53
CA SER A 5 -8.74 8.88 -13.67
C SER A 5 -8.82 7.78 -14.72
N ASP A 6 -7.72 7.04 -14.89
CA ASP A 6 -7.55 6.00 -15.90
C ASP A 6 -8.16 4.64 -15.50
N LEU A 7 -8.76 4.55 -14.30
CA LEU A 7 -9.44 3.35 -13.82
C LEU A 7 -10.94 3.58 -13.78
N GLU A 8 -11.71 2.69 -14.41
CA GLU A 8 -13.17 2.68 -14.26
C GLU A 8 -13.59 2.18 -12.88
N THR A 9 -12.92 1.16 -12.37
CA THR A 9 -13.12 0.57 -11.04
C THR A 9 -11.78 0.26 -10.39
N LEU A 10 -11.73 0.27 -9.05
CA LEU A 10 -10.57 -0.25 -8.33
C LEU A 10 -10.53 -1.77 -8.49
N PRO A 11 -9.35 -2.38 -8.68
CA PRO A 11 -9.23 -3.82 -8.75
C PRO A 11 -9.62 -4.46 -7.42
N ALA A 12 -10.37 -5.56 -7.48
CA ALA A 12 -10.75 -6.35 -6.30
C ALA A 12 -9.59 -7.21 -5.78
N GLU A 13 -8.58 -7.43 -6.63
CA GLU A 13 -7.43 -8.29 -6.35
C GLU A 13 -6.14 -7.49 -6.50
N ILE A 14 -5.12 -7.92 -5.77
CA ILE A 14 -3.77 -7.41 -5.89
C ILE A 14 -2.83 -8.56 -6.19
N TYR A 15 -1.74 -8.29 -6.90
CA TYR A 15 -0.66 -9.25 -7.09
C TYR A 15 0.58 -8.78 -6.35
N THR A 16 1.25 -9.74 -5.72
CA THR A 16 2.55 -9.58 -5.10
C THR A 16 3.33 -10.89 -5.24
N PRO A 17 4.67 -10.86 -5.28
CA PRO A 17 5.47 -12.09 -5.24
C PRO A 17 5.08 -12.95 -4.03
N SER A 18 5.04 -14.26 -4.21
CA SER A 18 4.62 -15.20 -3.16
C SER A 18 5.61 -15.33 -2.01
N GLU A 19 6.86 -14.97 -2.24
CA GLU A 19 7.95 -15.17 -1.29
C GLU A 19 8.53 -13.82 -0.80
N PRO A 20 8.72 -13.62 0.51
CA PRO A 20 9.30 -12.38 1.05
C PRO A 20 10.68 -12.01 0.45
N PRO A 21 11.62 -12.95 0.23
CA PRO A 21 12.90 -12.63 -0.42
C PRO A 21 12.76 -12.07 -1.84
N ALA A 22 11.64 -12.35 -2.52
CA ALA A 22 11.32 -11.81 -3.83
C ALA A 22 10.57 -10.46 -3.76
N CYS A 23 10.61 -9.77 -2.61
CA CYS A 23 9.84 -8.56 -2.31
C CYS A 23 8.32 -8.79 -2.24
N GLY A 24 7.90 -10.01 -1.87
CA GLY A 24 6.51 -10.32 -1.55
C GLY A 24 6.03 -9.61 -0.30
N LEU A 25 4.78 -9.14 -0.29
CA LEU A 25 4.17 -8.56 0.89
C LEU A 25 3.68 -9.64 1.86
N LEU A 26 3.84 -9.39 3.16
CA LEU A 26 3.22 -10.17 4.23
C LEU A 26 2.10 -9.32 4.85
N ILE A 27 0.86 -9.77 4.69
CA ILE A 27 -0.34 -9.11 5.21
C ILE A 27 -1.27 -10.15 5.83
N ASP A 28 -2.04 -9.73 6.83
CA ASP A 28 -2.98 -10.60 7.52
C ASP A 28 -4.43 -10.33 7.07
N THR A 29 -5.22 -11.39 7.02
CA THR A 29 -6.67 -11.29 6.77
C THR A 29 -7.37 -10.48 7.87
N GLY A 30 -8.28 -9.59 7.47
CA GLY A 30 -9.11 -8.80 8.39
C GLY A 30 -8.46 -7.50 8.88
N LYS A 31 -7.28 -7.15 8.36
CA LYS A 31 -6.63 -5.86 8.59
C LYS A 31 -6.67 -5.00 7.32
N GLU A 32 -6.60 -3.69 7.52
CA GLU A 32 -6.51 -2.70 6.44
C GLU A 32 -5.07 -2.19 6.33
N TYR A 33 -4.59 -1.99 5.11
CA TYR A 33 -3.20 -1.60 4.84
C TYR A 33 -3.13 -0.48 3.82
N LEU A 34 -2.18 0.45 4.00
CA LEU A 34 -1.83 1.43 2.99
C LEU A 34 -0.87 0.80 1.98
N LEU A 35 -1.34 0.60 0.74
CA LEU A 35 -0.56 0.00 -0.33
C LEU A 35 -0.19 1.02 -1.39
N ALA A 36 1.08 1.04 -1.76
CA ALA A 36 1.59 1.70 -2.96
C ALA A 36 1.90 0.65 -4.03
N GLY A 37 1.76 0.99 -5.30
CA GLY A 37 2.00 0.05 -6.37
C GLY A 37 1.75 0.65 -7.74
N LYS A 38 1.70 -0.23 -8.74
CA LYS A 38 1.44 0.14 -10.13
C LYS A 38 0.27 -0.68 -10.65
N ILE A 39 -0.59 -0.05 -11.43
CA ILE A 39 -1.60 -0.77 -12.19
C ILE A 39 -0.94 -1.40 -13.41
N HIS A 40 -1.16 -2.70 -13.60
CA HIS A 40 -0.80 -3.43 -14.81
C HIS A 40 -2.00 -4.23 -15.28
N ASN A 41 -2.47 -3.98 -16.52
CA ASN A 41 -3.65 -4.61 -17.11
C ASN A 41 -4.90 -4.57 -16.20
N GLY A 42 -5.12 -3.44 -15.52
CA GLY A 42 -6.28 -3.25 -14.65
C GLY A 42 -6.13 -3.87 -13.25
N THR A 43 -5.04 -4.57 -12.94
CA THR A 43 -4.77 -5.09 -11.60
C THR A 43 -3.64 -4.34 -10.91
N LEU A 44 -3.74 -4.19 -9.58
CA LEU A 44 -2.68 -3.57 -8.79
C LEU A 44 -1.56 -4.58 -8.53
N LEU A 45 -0.39 -4.32 -9.09
CA LEU A 45 0.85 -5.00 -8.75
C LEU A 45 1.56 -4.19 -7.66
N THR A 46 1.87 -4.85 -6.55
CA THR A 46 2.55 -4.24 -5.42
C THR A 46 3.68 -5.14 -4.91
N VAL A 47 4.76 -4.51 -4.46
CA VAL A 47 5.97 -5.17 -3.96
C VAL A 47 6.44 -4.44 -2.71
N LEU A 48 7.28 -5.11 -1.92
CA LEU A 48 7.82 -4.56 -0.68
C LEU A 48 8.53 -3.21 -0.88
N CYS A 49 9.35 -3.12 -1.92
CA CYS A 49 10.06 -1.90 -2.22
C CYS A 49 9.12 -0.80 -2.73
N GLY A 50 9.26 0.41 -2.19
CA GLY A 50 8.45 1.56 -2.58
C GLY A 50 7.11 1.68 -1.86
N GLN A 51 6.85 0.83 -0.86
CA GLN A 51 5.77 1.09 0.10
C GLN A 51 6.04 2.38 0.89
N VAL A 52 4.96 3.02 1.32
CA VAL A 52 5.03 4.23 2.15
C VAL A 52 5.36 3.83 3.59
N LEU A 53 6.45 4.39 4.12
CA LEU A 53 6.88 4.22 5.50
C LEU A 53 6.75 5.53 6.27
N VAL A 54 6.74 5.46 7.59
CA VAL A 54 6.79 6.64 8.46
C VAL A 54 8.23 7.11 8.64
N ASP A 55 8.44 8.43 8.72
CA ASP A 55 9.78 9.06 8.71
C ASP A 55 10.69 8.69 9.89
N ASN A 56 10.14 8.09 10.96
CA ASN A 56 10.88 7.76 12.17
C ASN A 56 10.88 6.23 12.42
N PRO A 57 11.79 5.47 11.78
CA PRO A 57 11.79 4.00 11.79
C PRO A 57 12.30 3.37 13.11
N ALA A 58 12.35 4.13 14.20
CA ALA A 58 12.94 3.69 15.47
C ALA A 58 12.13 2.62 16.21
N GLU A 59 10.87 2.38 15.83
CA GLU A 59 10.02 1.36 16.42
C GLU A 59 9.64 0.31 15.36
N GLU A 60 10.39 -0.78 15.35
CA GLU A 60 9.93 -2.12 14.94
C GLU A 60 9.31 -2.31 13.55
N LEU A 61 9.76 -1.60 12.51
CA LEU A 61 9.28 -1.83 11.14
C LEU A 61 10.01 -3.00 10.46
N TYR A 62 9.96 -4.18 11.07
CA TYR A 62 9.98 -5.45 10.31
C TYR A 62 8.59 -5.75 9.70
N GLU A 63 7.57 -4.94 10.03
CA GLU A 63 6.29 -4.95 9.35
C GLU A 63 6.42 -4.23 8.00
N ASN A 64 6.57 -5.05 6.97
CA ASN A 64 6.78 -4.73 5.56
C ASN A 64 5.77 -3.76 4.90
N VAL A 65 4.63 -3.51 5.54
CA VAL A 65 3.52 -2.70 5.01
C VAL A 65 2.85 -1.95 6.16
N LEU A 66 2.51 -0.68 5.95
CA LEU A 66 1.88 0.15 6.96
C LEU A 66 0.39 -0.20 7.14
N GLU A 67 0.03 -0.80 8.27
CA GLU A 67 -1.37 -1.03 8.64
C GLU A 67 -2.11 0.32 8.76
N TRP A 68 -3.32 0.43 8.23
CA TRP A 68 -4.06 1.69 8.11
C TRP A 68 -4.25 2.38 9.47
N LYS A 69 -4.53 1.62 10.53
CA LYS A 69 -4.68 2.16 11.89
C LYS A 69 -3.41 2.83 12.44
N LYS A 70 -2.24 2.49 11.89
CA LYS A 70 -0.92 3.03 12.26
C LYS A 70 -0.52 4.21 11.36
N VAL A 71 -1.28 4.53 10.31
CA VAL A 71 -1.01 5.66 9.42
C VAL A 71 -1.23 6.97 10.19
N PRO A 72 -0.22 7.85 10.30
CA PRO A 72 -0.36 9.13 10.99
C PRO A 72 -1.47 9.99 10.36
N LYS A 73 -2.25 10.70 11.18
CA LYS A 73 -3.35 11.55 10.70
C LYS A 73 -2.91 12.56 9.63
N GLN A 74 -1.75 13.18 9.82
CA GLN A 74 -1.18 14.12 8.84
C GLN A 74 -0.93 13.46 7.47
N LEU A 75 -0.57 12.17 7.45
CA LEU A 75 -0.40 11.43 6.20
C LEU A 75 -1.76 11.10 5.58
N GLN A 76 -2.76 10.72 6.37
CA GLN A 76 -4.13 10.48 5.88
C GLN A 76 -4.72 11.73 5.20
N GLU A 77 -4.61 12.89 5.85
CA GLU A 77 -5.07 14.18 5.31
C GLU A 77 -4.35 14.57 4.01
N LYS A 78 -3.05 14.27 3.92
CA LYS A 78 -2.26 14.48 2.69
C LYS A 78 -2.70 13.54 1.57
N LEU A 79 -2.95 12.27 1.84
CA LEU A 79 -3.42 11.31 0.85
C LEU A 79 -4.78 11.72 0.25
N GLU A 80 -5.66 12.29 1.06
CA GLU A 80 -6.95 12.79 0.58
C GLU A 80 -6.81 13.99 -0.35
N THR A 81 -5.78 14.82 -0.18
CA THR A 81 -5.57 16.03 -0.98
C THR A 81 -4.58 15.84 -2.13
N PHE A 82 -3.85 14.72 -2.12
CA PHE A 82 -2.89 14.38 -3.15
C PHE A 82 -3.55 14.25 -4.51
N LYS A 83 -2.93 14.89 -5.52
CA LYS A 83 -3.31 14.76 -6.92
C LYS A 83 -2.19 14.01 -7.64
N CYS A 84 -2.52 12.82 -8.13
CA CYS A 84 -1.66 12.06 -9.03
C CYS A 84 -1.62 12.71 -10.41
#